data_AF-A0A946YB02-F1
#
_entry.id   AF-A0A946YB02-F1
#
_cell.length_a   1.000
_cell.length_b   1.000
_cell.length_c   1.000
_cell.angle_alpha   90.00
_cell.angle_beta   90.00
_cell.angle_gamma   90.00
#
_symmetry.space_group_name_H-M   'P 1'
#
loop_
_entity.id
_entity.type
_entity.pdbx_description
1 polymer ?
#
loop_
_entity_poly.entity_id
_entity_poly.type
_entity_poly.pdbx_seq_one_letter_code
_entity_poly.pdbx_strand_id
1 'polypeptide(L)'
;MINRHAYTGKRTTLRITGLLLAATLLNGCQLLAKKTTEPATPPAGPGWESVRLAPGADSLELRTGQVVVTDSGGPAALFFSLFAAEYSPFVHSGILVMEQGEPWVYETFGRIRPWLGRRPTDLIRGEVTRRPLSDFVTRGKYVEIYDLPTDIDGARVAEFVQAQFARRTPFDPYFRFDEHDAMYCTELSALAWDAGGWQTPALLPFPDNPSLTRVRQWLGIEDIGTIHSQQLIAPERFVAALSILKQQARFHVYIELKRELHRRFTADQKVGNLFEWNGKNLEFREPVRNFIVRGLEIYRGREVPAVEQVRLDIRALAVQMFGEINS
;
A
#
# COMPACT_ATOMS: atom_id res chain seq x y z
N MET A 1 8.45 14.53 26.13
CA MET A 1 7.47 15.62 26.36
C MET A 1 7.56 16.61 25.20
N ILE A 2 6.57 16.62 24.29
CA ILE A 2 6.51 17.61 23.19
C ILE A 2 5.50 18.69 23.59
N ASN A 3 5.96 19.94 23.60
CA ASN A 3 5.28 21.11 24.13
C ASN A 3 3.93 21.38 23.42
N ARG A 4 2.89 21.64 24.23
CA ARG A 4 1.56 22.06 23.76
C ARG A 4 1.57 23.57 23.52
N HIS A 5 1.40 23.99 22.28
CA HIS A 5 0.93 25.35 21.97
C HIS A 5 -0.48 25.27 21.37
N ALA A 6 -1.39 25.99 22.02
CA ALA A 6 -2.79 26.09 21.65
C ALA A 6 -2.94 26.97 20.41
N TYR A 7 -3.60 26.44 19.37
CA TYR A 7 -3.96 27.18 18.17
C TYR A 7 -5.48 27.35 18.14
N THR A 8 -5.95 28.58 18.35
CA THR A 8 -7.36 28.97 18.22
C THR A 8 -7.52 29.78 16.93
N GLY A 9 -8.20 29.23 15.91
CA GLY A 9 -8.48 30.00 14.70
C GLY A 9 -9.27 29.30 13.59
N LYS A 10 -10.52 29.76 13.41
CA LYS A 10 -11.34 29.81 12.17
C LYS A 10 -11.92 28.48 11.61
N ARG A 11 -13.24 28.30 11.83
CA ARG A 11 -14.08 27.20 11.36
C ARG A 11 -14.37 27.16 9.85
N THR A 12 -13.97 28.18 9.08
CA THR A 12 -14.22 28.24 7.62
C THR A 12 -13.12 27.56 6.79
N THR A 13 -11.94 27.33 7.36
CA THR A 13 -10.80 26.67 6.69
C THR A 13 -10.97 25.15 6.60
N LEU A 14 -11.76 24.54 7.50
CA LEU A 14 -11.89 23.08 7.60
C LEU A 14 -12.46 22.39 6.34
N ARG A 15 -13.34 23.07 5.57
CA ARG A 15 -13.99 22.44 4.41
C ARG A 15 -13.05 22.27 3.21
N ILE A 16 -12.18 23.25 2.96
CA ILE A 16 -11.19 23.20 1.88
C ILE A 16 -10.04 22.25 2.27
N THR A 17 -9.62 22.27 3.54
CA THR A 17 -8.58 21.36 4.04
C THR A 17 -9.04 19.90 3.98
N GLY A 18 -10.32 19.59 4.23
CA GLY A 18 -10.81 18.22 4.16
C GLY A 18 -10.88 17.63 2.73
N LEU A 19 -11.19 18.46 1.74
CA LEU A 19 -11.26 18.11 0.32
C LEU A 19 -9.88 17.80 -0.26
N LEU A 20 -8.89 18.57 0.17
CA LEU A 20 -7.49 18.33 -0.14
C LEU A 20 -7.00 17.08 0.60
N LEU A 21 -7.36 16.87 1.88
CA LEU A 21 -6.91 15.73 2.71
C LEU A 21 -7.21 14.34 2.10
N ALA A 22 -8.38 14.13 1.47
CA ALA A 22 -8.62 12.91 0.67
C ALA A 22 -7.65 12.77 -0.50
N ALA A 23 -7.40 13.88 -1.23
CA ALA A 23 -6.62 13.95 -2.49
C ALA A 23 -5.32 13.15 -2.44
N THR A 24 -4.71 13.02 -1.27
CA THR A 24 -3.34 12.51 -1.18
C THR A 24 -3.08 11.40 -0.20
N LEU A 25 -4.03 11.10 0.71
CA LEU A 25 -4.13 9.73 1.22
C LEU A 25 -4.16 8.77 0.03
N LEU A 26 -4.80 9.17 -1.07
CA LEU A 26 -4.82 8.42 -2.30
C LEU A 26 -3.76 8.77 -3.33
N ASN A 27 -2.93 9.82 -3.20
CA ASN A 27 -1.74 9.98 -4.07
C ASN A 27 -0.70 8.87 -3.82
N GLY A 28 -0.78 8.17 -2.68
CA GLY A 28 -0.08 6.89 -2.48
C GLY A 28 -0.55 5.75 -3.39
N CYS A 29 -1.81 5.79 -3.84
CA CYS A 29 -2.42 4.90 -4.84
C CYS A 29 -2.55 5.55 -6.24
N GLN A 30 -2.45 6.88 -6.33
CA GLN A 30 -2.59 7.72 -7.51
C GLN A 30 -1.27 8.42 -7.82
N LEU A 31 -0.29 7.70 -8.38
CA LEU A 31 0.79 8.36 -9.11
C LEU A 31 0.43 8.38 -10.61
N LEU A 32 -0.20 9.50 -11.00
CA LEU A 32 -0.38 10.05 -12.35
C LEU A 32 -0.91 9.09 -13.43
N ALA A 33 -2.21 8.83 -13.41
CA ALA A 33 -2.91 8.40 -14.62
C ALA A 33 -3.12 9.61 -15.55
N LYS A 34 -2.22 9.83 -16.52
CA LYS A 34 -2.64 10.45 -17.78
C LYS A 34 -3.75 9.56 -18.35
N LYS A 35 -4.82 10.20 -18.80
CA LYS A 35 -6.00 9.56 -19.36
C LYS A 35 -5.62 8.88 -20.68
N THR A 36 -5.24 7.60 -20.66
CA THR A 36 -5.17 6.76 -21.86
C THR A 36 -6.50 6.03 -21.97
N THR A 37 -7.38 6.53 -22.83
CA THR A 37 -8.65 5.90 -23.22
C THR A 37 -8.51 5.09 -24.52
N GLU A 38 -7.31 4.61 -24.82
CA GLU A 38 -7.06 3.68 -25.93
C GLU A 38 -6.33 2.44 -25.39
N PRO A 39 -6.57 1.25 -25.97
CA PRO A 39 -5.75 0.07 -25.67
C PRO A 39 -4.32 0.39 -26.07
N ALA A 40 -3.47 0.69 -25.08
CA ALA A 40 -2.09 1.05 -25.34
C ALA A 40 -1.34 -0.20 -25.82
N THR A 41 -0.92 -0.19 -27.09
CA THR A 41 0.25 -0.96 -27.52
C THR A 41 1.39 -0.59 -26.57
N PRO A 42 2.06 -1.57 -25.91
CA PRO A 42 3.10 -1.25 -24.95
C PRO A 42 4.21 -0.47 -25.66
N PRO A 43 4.60 0.73 -25.17
CA PRO A 43 5.72 1.44 -25.75
C PRO A 43 6.99 0.63 -25.50
N ALA A 44 7.86 0.55 -26.52
CA ALA A 44 9.22 0.03 -26.38
C ALA A 44 9.99 0.92 -25.38
N GLY A 45 9.95 0.54 -24.11
CA GLY A 45 10.63 1.22 -23.01
C GLY A 45 12.10 0.82 -22.87
N PRO A 46 12.91 1.62 -22.16
CA PRO A 46 14.36 1.42 -22.02
C PRO A 46 14.67 0.12 -21.27
N GLY A 47 15.74 -0.56 -21.70
CA GLY A 47 16.20 -1.86 -21.20
C GLY A 47 16.19 -1.96 -19.68
N TRP A 48 15.48 -2.98 -19.20
CA TRP A 48 15.44 -3.42 -17.81
C TRP A 48 16.82 -3.96 -17.43
N GLU A 49 17.58 -3.24 -16.60
CA GLU A 49 18.76 -3.83 -15.96
C GLU A 49 18.32 -4.57 -14.69
N SER A 50 18.16 -5.88 -14.86
CA SER A 50 18.07 -6.97 -13.88
C SER A 50 17.31 -6.71 -12.56
N VAL A 51 16.10 -7.25 -12.56
CA VAL A 51 15.43 -7.90 -11.43
C VAL A 51 16.45 -8.74 -10.63
N ARG A 52 16.50 -8.59 -9.29
CA ARG A 52 17.14 -9.61 -8.46
C ARG A 52 16.18 -10.80 -8.42
N LEU A 53 16.45 -11.74 -9.32
CA LEU A 53 15.85 -13.06 -9.34
C LEU A 53 16.32 -13.80 -8.09
N ALA A 54 15.45 -14.62 -7.50
CA ALA A 54 15.91 -15.60 -6.52
C ALA A 54 17.03 -16.45 -7.14
N PRO A 55 18.02 -16.92 -6.37
CA PRO A 55 19.08 -17.78 -6.91
C PRO A 55 18.48 -19.01 -7.61
N GLY A 56 18.64 -19.12 -8.93
CA GLY A 56 18.13 -20.23 -9.76
C GLY A 56 17.11 -19.86 -10.86
N ALA A 57 16.69 -18.59 -10.98
CA ALA A 57 15.72 -18.17 -11.99
C ALA A 57 16.41 -17.68 -13.28
N ASP A 58 16.54 -18.54 -14.29
CA ASP A 58 16.86 -18.14 -15.67
C ASP A 58 15.60 -17.70 -16.46
N SER A 59 14.42 -17.68 -15.82
CA SER A 59 13.23 -16.97 -16.26
C SER A 59 12.36 -16.63 -15.05
N LEU A 60 11.74 -15.44 -15.03
CA LEU A 60 10.70 -15.16 -14.05
C LEU A 60 9.53 -16.10 -14.34
N GLU A 61 9.24 -17.03 -13.44
CA GLU A 61 8.10 -17.94 -13.56
C GLU A 61 6.78 -17.20 -13.24
N LEU A 62 6.45 -16.18 -14.02
CA LEU A 62 5.18 -15.47 -13.92
C LEU A 62 4.06 -16.38 -14.43
N ARG A 63 3.01 -16.53 -13.62
CA ARG A 63 1.91 -17.46 -13.88
C ARG A 63 0.59 -16.86 -13.47
N THR A 64 -0.46 -17.20 -14.21
CA THR A 64 -1.83 -16.81 -13.90
C THR A 64 -2.23 -17.25 -12.49
N GLY A 65 -2.86 -16.34 -11.75
CA GLY A 65 -3.35 -16.55 -10.39
C GLY A 65 -2.41 -16.03 -9.30
N GLN A 66 -1.13 -15.75 -9.62
CA GLN A 66 -0.19 -15.18 -8.65
C GLN A 66 -0.71 -13.89 -8.03
N VAL A 67 -0.44 -13.69 -6.76
CA VAL A 67 -0.75 -12.43 -6.06
C VAL A 67 0.44 -11.48 -6.22
N VAL A 68 0.12 -10.22 -6.51
CA VAL A 68 1.12 -9.15 -6.52
C VAL A 68 0.81 -8.18 -5.40
N VAL A 69 1.83 -7.79 -4.65
CA VAL A 69 1.72 -6.84 -3.53
C VAL A 69 2.72 -5.72 -3.71
N THR A 70 2.38 -4.52 -3.27
CA THR A 70 3.22 -3.35 -3.52
C THR A 70 3.19 -2.30 -2.43
N ASP A 71 4.26 -1.50 -2.39
CA ASP A 71 4.39 -0.34 -1.51
C ASP A 71 5.03 0.85 -2.22
N SER A 72 4.28 1.95 -2.33
CA SER A 72 4.71 3.16 -3.04
C SER A 72 5.78 3.98 -2.31
N GLY A 73 6.21 3.56 -1.11
CA GLY A 73 7.30 4.18 -0.36
C GLY A 73 7.03 5.61 0.14
N GLY A 74 5.76 6.04 0.14
CA GLY A 74 5.35 7.40 0.46
C GLY A 74 4.67 7.54 1.83
N PRO A 75 4.38 8.79 2.26
CA PRO A 75 3.61 9.08 3.47
C PRO A 75 2.26 8.35 3.52
N ALA A 76 1.56 8.28 2.39
CA ALA A 76 0.30 7.56 2.26
C ALA A 76 0.44 6.06 2.55
N ALA A 77 1.54 5.44 2.12
CA ALA A 77 1.78 4.02 2.40
C ALA A 77 1.99 3.77 3.90
N LEU A 78 2.81 4.60 4.58
CA LEU A 78 2.90 4.51 6.04
C LEU A 78 1.54 4.78 6.70
N PHE A 79 0.80 5.79 6.26
CA PHE A 79 -0.50 6.13 6.81
C PHE A 79 -1.49 4.96 6.73
N PHE A 80 -1.59 4.27 5.59
CA PHE A 80 -2.45 3.09 5.48
C PHE A 80 -1.97 1.93 6.36
N SER A 81 -0.66 1.72 6.48
CA SER A 81 -0.13 0.67 7.37
C SER A 81 -0.49 0.90 8.84
N LEU A 82 -0.74 2.15 9.27
CA LEU A 82 -1.17 2.45 10.65
C LEU A 82 -2.61 2.03 10.94
N PHE A 83 -3.45 1.77 9.94
CA PHE A 83 -4.78 1.20 10.18
C PHE A 83 -4.73 -0.30 10.50
N ALA A 84 -3.55 -0.91 10.47
CA ALA A 84 -3.35 -2.28 10.89
C ALA A 84 -2.92 -2.35 12.36
N ALA A 85 -3.55 -3.21 13.17
CA ALA A 85 -2.99 -3.58 14.47
C ALA A 85 -1.59 -4.20 14.32
N GLU A 86 -1.38 -4.98 13.26
CA GLU A 86 -0.11 -5.62 12.92
C GLU A 86 0.53 -4.96 11.69
N TYR A 87 1.83 -4.73 11.72
CA TYR A 87 2.52 -4.10 10.60
C TYR A 87 2.48 -4.96 9.32
N SER A 88 1.96 -4.38 8.23
CA SER A 88 2.05 -4.91 6.87
C SER A 88 3.06 -4.10 6.03
N PRO A 89 4.05 -4.73 5.38
CA PRO A 89 5.00 -4.02 4.53
C PRO A 89 4.39 -3.49 3.24
N PHE A 90 3.27 -4.08 2.79
CA PHE A 90 2.53 -3.71 1.58
C PHE A 90 1.18 -3.10 1.91
N VAL A 91 0.73 -2.20 1.05
CA VAL A 91 -0.51 -1.42 1.23
C VAL A 91 -1.50 -1.59 0.08
N HIS A 92 -1.13 -2.38 -0.93
CA HIS A 92 -1.94 -2.61 -2.12
C HIS A 92 -1.66 -3.99 -2.68
N SER A 93 -2.68 -4.61 -3.27
CA SER A 93 -2.58 -5.92 -3.92
C SER A 93 -3.32 -5.96 -5.25
N GLY A 94 -2.97 -6.95 -6.05
CA GLY A 94 -3.67 -7.34 -7.26
C GLY A 94 -3.43 -8.81 -7.59
N ILE A 95 -4.04 -9.28 -8.66
CA ILE A 95 -3.86 -10.63 -9.20
C ILE A 95 -3.18 -10.54 -10.56
N LEU A 96 -2.13 -11.33 -10.74
CA LEU A 96 -1.42 -11.46 -12.00
C LEU A 96 -2.10 -12.52 -12.88
N VAL A 97 -2.34 -12.16 -14.14
CA VAL A 97 -2.93 -13.02 -15.16
C VAL A 97 -2.05 -12.93 -16.41
N MET A 98 -1.64 -14.09 -16.92
CA MET A 98 -0.93 -14.17 -18.19
C MET A 98 -1.95 -14.17 -19.33
N GLU A 99 -1.96 -13.12 -20.14
CA GLU A 99 -2.80 -13.01 -21.33
C GLU A 99 -1.93 -12.98 -22.58
N GLN A 100 -2.10 -13.95 -23.49
CA GLN A 100 -1.32 -14.03 -24.73
C GLN A 100 0.22 -14.01 -24.50
N GLY A 101 0.67 -14.55 -23.36
CA GLY A 101 2.08 -14.55 -22.96
C GLY A 101 2.55 -13.31 -22.20
N GLU A 102 1.70 -12.29 -22.04
CA GLU A 102 2.04 -11.03 -21.37
C GLU A 102 1.46 -10.97 -19.94
N PRO A 103 2.21 -10.45 -18.95
CA PRO A 103 1.74 -10.34 -17.57
C PRO A 103 0.89 -9.08 -17.35
N TRP A 104 -0.37 -9.29 -16.96
CA TRP A 104 -1.31 -8.24 -16.59
C TRP A 104 -1.67 -8.33 -15.11
N VAL A 105 -1.80 -7.18 -14.46
CA VAL A 105 -2.28 -7.08 -13.08
C VAL A 105 -3.71 -6.56 -13.08
N TYR A 106 -4.59 -7.33 -12.45
CA TYR A 106 -5.95 -6.95 -12.11
C TYR A 106 -5.98 -6.40 -10.69
N GLU A 107 -6.47 -5.17 -10.55
CA GLU A 107 -6.54 -4.48 -9.27
C GLU A 107 -7.74 -3.53 -9.26
N THR A 108 -8.21 -3.16 -8.07
CA THR A 108 -9.15 -2.06 -7.89
C THR A 108 -8.44 -0.92 -7.15
N PHE A 109 -8.68 0.32 -7.55
CA PHE A 109 -8.04 1.47 -6.93
C PHE A 109 -8.90 2.72 -7.05
N GLY A 110 -8.89 3.54 -5.98
CA GLY A 110 -9.61 4.80 -5.93
C GLY A 110 -8.89 5.92 -6.66
N ARG A 111 -9.65 6.75 -7.38
CA ARG A 111 -9.21 8.03 -7.93
C ARG A 111 -10.04 9.18 -7.41
N ILE A 112 -9.41 10.29 -7.09
CA ILE A 112 -10.13 11.47 -6.63
C ILE A 112 -10.64 12.28 -7.80
N ARG A 113 -11.93 12.59 -7.74
CA ARG A 113 -12.65 13.38 -8.73
C ARG A 113 -12.92 14.77 -8.16
N PRO A 114 -12.83 15.83 -8.98
CA PRO A 114 -13.23 17.17 -8.56
C PRO A 114 -14.76 17.21 -8.37
N TRP A 115 -15.23 17.11 -7.13
CA TRP A 115 -16.65 17.28 -6.79
C TRP A 115 -16.82 17.80 -5.34
N LEU A 116 -18.04 18.23 -4.98
CA LEU A 116 -18.40 18.83 -3.69
C LEU A 116 -19.11 17.81 -2.78
N GLY A 117 -18.41 16.72 -2.45
CA GLY A 117 -18.86 15.74 -1.45
C GLY A 117 -18.86 16.33 -0.03
N ARG A 118 -19.59 15.69 0.90
CA ARG A 118 -19.63 16.08 2.32
C ARG A 118 -18.45 15.49 3.08
N ARG A 119 -18.05 14.27 2.72
CA ARG A 119 -16.85 13.58 3.21
C ARG A 119 -15.76 13.58 2.13
N PRO A 120 -14.48 13.51 2.53
CA PRO A 120 -13.36 13.38 1.61
C PRO A 120 -13.50 12.13 0.72
N THR A 121 -14.00 11.05 1.33
CA THR A 121 -14.22 9.74 0.71
C THR A 121 -15.27 9.76 -0.38
N ASP A 122 -16.26 10.65 -0.28
CA ASP A 122 -17.31 10.84 -1.31
C ASP A 122 -16.72 11.24 -2.67
N LEU A 123 -15.48 11.74 -2.72
CA LEU A 123 -14.79 12.17 -3.93
C LEU A 123 -14.01 11.05 -4.61
N ILE A 124 -13.89 9.91 -3.94
CA ILE A 124 -13.11 8.78 -4.39
C ILE A 124 -14.00 7.93 -5.28
N ARG A 125 -13.58 7.72 -6.51
CA ARG A 125 -14.23 6.83 -7.47
C ARG A 125 -13.18 6.01 -8.18
N GLY A 126 -13.48 4.75 -8.43
CA GLY A 126 -12.61 3.85 -9.16
C GLY A 126 -13.42 2.65 -9.59
N GLU A 127 -12.73 1.71 -10.22
CA GLU A 127 -13.28 0.44 -10.63
C GLU A 127 -12.13 -0.56 -10.70
N VAL A 128 -12.46 -1.84 -10.79
CA VAL A 128 -11.50 -2.87 -11.17
C VAL A 128 -10.92 -2.51 -12.54
N THR A 129 -9.59 -2.52 -12.62
CA THR A 129 -8.82 -2.25 -13.83
C THR A 129 -7.82 -3.35 -14.09
N ARG A 130 -7.40 -3.43 -15.35
CA ARG A 130 -6.32 -4.26 -15.81
C ARG A 130 -5.19 -3.37 -16.33
N ARG A 131 -3.94 -3.66 -15.98
CA ARG A 131 -2.76 -2.94 -16.50
C ARG A 131 -1.55 -3.86 -16.69
N PRO A 132 -0.62 -3.52 -17.58
CA PRO A 132 0.63 -4.28 -17.70
C PRO A 132 1.39 -4.29 -16.37
N LEU A 133 2.08 -5.40 -16.08
CA LEU A 133 2.91 -5.50 -14.87
C LEU A 133 3.97 -4.39 -14.77
N SER A 134 4.54 -3.97 -15.90
CA SER A 134 5.50 -2.86 -15.97
C SER A 134 4.93 -1.54 -15.44
N ASP A 135 3.68 -1.23 -15.81
CA ASP A 135 2.96 -0.04 -15.33
C ASP A 135 2.63 -0.17 -13.83
N PHE A 136 2.27 -1.38 -13.37
CA PHE A 136 2.05 -1.67 -11.95
C PHE A 136 3.32 -1.39 -11.13
N VAL A 137 4.46 -1.93 -11.54
CA VAL A 137 5.77 -1.74 -10.89
C VAL A 137 6.19 -0.27 -10.87
N THR A 138 5.97 0.45 -11.98
CA THR A 138 6.32 1.87 -12.07
C THR A 138 5.58 2.73 -11.04
N ARG A 139 4.31 2.40 -10.77
CA ARG A 139 3.50 3.10 -9.75
C ARG A 139 3.81 2.65 -8.35
N GLY A 140 3.93 1.33 -8.19
CA GLY A 140 4.21 0.67 -6.93
C GLY A 140 5.60 0.95 -6.39
N LYS A 141 6.56 1.35 -7.24
CA LYS A 141 8.00 1.49 -6.96
C LYS A 141 8.71 0.22 -6.52
N TYR A 142 8.09 -0.57 -5.67
CA TYR A 142 8.50 -1.90 -5.24
C TYR A 142 7.30 -2.84 -5.22
N VAL A 143 7.46 -4.00 -5.85
CA VAL A 143 6.44 -5.03 -6.01
C VAL A 143 7.06 -6.36 -5.63
N GLU A 144 6.30 -7.19 -4.92
CA GLU A 144 6.60 -8.60 -4.77
C GLU A 144 5.49 -9.44 -5.38
N ILE A 145 5.87 -10.61 -5.87
CA ILE A 145 5.01 -11.58 -6.52
C ILE A 145 5.14 -12.87 -5.74
N TYR A 146 4.00 -13.46 -5.40
CA TYR A 146 3.92 -14.72 -4.69
C TYR A 146 3.03 -15.69 -5.44
N ASP A 147 3.41 -16.96 -5.42
CA ASP A 147 2.54 -18.05 -5.83
C ASP A 147 1.41 -18.22 -4.81
N LEU A 148 0.25 -18.66 -5.30
CA LEU A 148 -0.87 -19.06 -4.47
C LEU A 148 -0.51 -20.31 -3.65
N PRO A 149 -1.06 -20.48 -2.44
CA PRO A 149 -1.11 -21.79 -1.77
C PRO A 149 -1.56 -22.91 -2.73
N THR A 150 -1.01 -24.11 -2.53
CA THR A 150 -1.10 -25.22 -3.51
C THR A 150 -2.51 -25.75 -3.77
N ASP A 151 -3.44 -25.45 -2.87
CA ASP A 151 -4.84 -25.88 -2.91
C ASP A 151 -5.80 -24.79 -3.45
N ILE A 152 -5.27 -23.65 -3.88
CA ILE A 152 -6.06 -22.62 -4.58
C ILE A 152 -5.96 -22.80 -6.09
N ASP A 153 -7.11 -22.87 -6.76
CA ASP A 153 -7.19 -22.92 -8.21
C ASP A 153 -6.92 -21.54 -8.84
N GLY A 154 -5.69 -21.34 -9.32
CA GLY A 154 -5.27 -20.11 -9.97
C GLY A 154 -6.05 -19.73 -11.23
N ALA A 155 -6.65 -20.70 -11.94
CA ALA A 155 -7.47 -20.40 -13.11
C ALA A 155 -8.80 -19.77 -12.69
N ARG A 156 -9.42 -20.28 -11.61
CA ARG A 156 -10.64 -19.71 -11.04
C ARG A 156 -10.42 -18.34 -10.39
N VAL A 157 -9.27 -18.15 -9.73
CA VAL A 157 -8.82 -16.83 -9.24
C VAL A 157 -8.78 -15.82 -10.38
N ALA A 158 -8.20 -16.20 -11.52
CA ALA A 158 -8.09 -15.35 -12.70
C ALA A 158 -9.44 -15.06 -13.36
N GLU A 159 -10.29 -16.08 -13.52
CA GLU A 159 -11.64 -15.94 -14.06
C GLU A 159 -12.46 -14.94 -13.22
N PHE A 160 -12.35 -15.02 -11.89
CA PHE A 160 -13.02 -14.09 -10.98
C PHE A 160 -12.61 -12.63 -11.27
N VAL A 161 -11.31 -12.31 -11.23
CA VAL A 161 -10.87 -10.91 -11.42
C VAL A 161 -11.15 -10.40 -12.84
N GLN A 162 -11.13 -11.28 -13.84
CA GLN A 162 -11.54 -10.98 -15.21
C GLN A 162 -13.03 -10.64 -15.29
N ALA A 163 -13.90 -11.39 -14.61
CA ALA A 163 -15.32 -11.11 -14.54
C ALA A 163 -15.60 -9.76 -13.83
N GLN A 164 -14.90 -9.45 -12.75
CA GLN A 164 -15.05 -8.16 -12.04
C GLN A 164 -14.58 -6.97 -12.89
N PHE A 165 -13.50 -7.15 -13.65
CA PHE A 165 -13.06 -6.17 -14.64
C PHE A 165 -14.09 -5.95 -15.74
N ALA A 166 -14.66 -7.03 -16.30
CA ALA A 166 -15.70 -6.94 -17.33
C ALA A 166 -16.96 -6.23 -16.82
N ARG A 167 -17.33 -6.45 -15.55
CA ARG A 167 -18.44 -5.77 -14.86
C ARG A 167 -18.12 -4.32 -14.49
N ARG A 168 -16.84 -3.91 -14.55
CA ARG A 168 -16.34 -2.62 -14.05
C ARG A 168 -16.72 -2.39 -12.59
N THR A 169 -16.55 -3.42 -11.76
CA THR A 169 -16.96 -3.36 -10.35
C THR A 169 -16.32 -2.16 -9.66
N PRO A 170 -17.11 -1.26 -9.04
CA PRO A 170 -16.58 -0.04 -8.44
C PRO A 170 -15.52 -0.29 -7.36
N PHE A 171 -14.63 0.68 -7.20
CA PHE A 171 -13.77 0.76 -6.01
C PHE A 171 -14.60 1.17 -4.82
N ASP A 172 -14.47 0.45 -3.71
CA ASP A 172 -15.09 0.83 -2.45
C ASP A 172 -14.15 1.74 -1.63
N PRO A 173 -14.50 3.03 -1.47
CA PRO A 173 -13.67 3.94 -0.69
C PRO A 173 -13.97 3.90 0.81
N TYR A 174 -15.02 3.20 1.23
CA TYR A 174 -15.45 3.11 2.63
C TYR A 174 -14.94 1.85 3.35
N PHE A 175 -14.32 0.92 2.61
CA PHE A 175 -13.78 -0.34 3.13
C PHE A 175 -14.84 -1.18 3.86
N ARG A 176 -16.03 -1.28 3.28
CA ARG A 176 -17.17 -2.10 3.73
C ARG A 176 -17.02 -3.49 3.15
N PHE A 177 -16.72 -4.46 3.99
CA PHE A 177 -16.48 -5.84 3.58
C PHE A 177 -17.76 -6.70 3.57
N ASP A 178 -18.85 -6.22 4.14
CA ASP A 178 -20.14 -6.92 4.17
C ASP A 178 -20.94 -6.81 2.85
N GLU A 179 -20.54 -5.92 1.94
CA GLU A 179 -21.15 -5.68 0.64
C GLU A 179 -20.11 -5.75 -0.50
N HIS A 180 -20.26 -6.68 -1.44
CA HIS A 180 -19.27 -6.87 -2.52
C HIS A 180 -19.67 -6.23 -3.87
N ASP A 181 -20.64 -5.32 -3.87
CA ASP A 181 -21.02 -4.54 -5.06
C ASP A 181 -19.96 -3.49 -5.44
N ALA A 182 -19.05 -3.19 -4.52
CA ALA A 182 -17.83 -2.41 -4.72
C ALA A 182 -16.73 -3.07 -3.87
N MET A 183 -15.46 -2.99 -4.30
CA MET A 183 -14.36 -3.65 -3.59
C MET A 183 -13.14 -2.75 -3.45
N TYR A 184 -12.43 -2.87 -2.33
CA TYR A 184 -11.06 -2.37 -2.19
C TYR A 184 -10.03 -3.43 -2.63
N CYS A 185 -8.75 -3.05 -2.72
CA CYS A 185 -7.74 -3.83 -3.43
C CYS A 185 -7.49 -5.23 -2.83
N THR A 186 -7.37 -5.31 -1.51
CA THR A 186 -7.16 -6.57 -0.80
C THR A 186 -8.44 -7.40 -0.69
N GLU A 187 -9.61 -6.78 -0.65
CA GLU A 187 -10.89 -7.49 -0.76
C GLU A 187 -11.03 -8.19 -2.12
N LEU A 188 -10.73 -7.49 -3.23
CA LEU A 188 -10.76 -8.10 -4.57
C LEU A 188 -9.87 -9.36 -4.64
N SER A 189 -8.65 -9.26 -4.10
CA SER A 189 -7.71 -10.38 -4.05
C SER A 189 -8.20 -11.52 -3.14
N ALA A 190 -8.79 -11.20 -1.99
CA ALA A 190 -9.32 -12.19 -1.06
C ALA A 190 -10.51 -12.96 -1.62
N LEU A 191 -11.47 -12.26 -2.25
CA LEU A 191 -12.61 -12.89 -2.91
C LEU A 191 -12.19 -13.67 -4.15
N ALA A 192 -11.09 -13.28 -4.81
CA ALA A 192 -10.51 -14.08 -5.89
C ALA A 192 -9.95 -15.41 -5.36
N TRP A 193 -9.26 -15.40 -4.20
CA TRP A 193 -8.80 -16.63 -3.53
C TRP A 193 -9.97 -17.51 -3.12
N ASP A 194 -11.05 -16.90 -2.60
CA ASP A 194 -12.29 -17.59 -2.26
C ASP A 194 -12.91 -18.29 -3.47
N ALA A 195 -12.98 -17.60 -4.61
CA ALA A 195 -13.42 -18.18 -5.87
C ALA A 195 -12.52 -19.34 -6.34
N GLY A 196 -11.24 -19.32 -5.97
CA GLY A 196 -10.26 -20.39 -6.17
C GLY A 196 -10.37 -21.58 -5.19
N GLY A 197 -11.29 -21.54 -4.22
CA GLY A 197 -11.53 -22.61 -3.26
C GLY A 197 -10.91 -22.41 -1.87
N TRP A 198 -10.32 -21.23 -1.61
CA TRP A 198 -9.79 -20.89 -0.28
C TRP A 198 -10.85 -20.28 0.62
N GLN A 199 -10.57 -20.18 1.92
CA GLN A 199 -11.42 -19.41 2.83
C GLN A 199 -10.95 -17.96 2.87
N THR A 200 -11.85 -17.01 2.60
CA THR A 200 -11.55 -15.59 2.79
C THR A 200 -10.98 -15.30 4.19
N PRO A 201 -9.82 -14.63 4.29
CA PRO A 201 -9.23 -14.28 5.59
C PRO A 201 -10.17 -13.43 6.44
N ALA A 202 -10.10 -13.62 7.76
CA ALA A 202 -10.79 -12.75 8.69
C ALA A 202 -10.24 -11.31 8.62
N LEU A 203 -11.09 -10.33 8.85
CA LEU A 203 -10.68 -8.94 8.95
C LEU A 203 -9.73 -8.75 10.13
N LEU A 204 -8.59 -8.10 9.91
CA LEU A 204 -7.74 -7.66 11.01
C LEU A 204 -8.31 -6.37 11.60
N PRO A 205 -8.42 -6.27 12.94
CA PRO A 205 -9.04 -5.13 13.56
C PRO A 205 -8.20 -3.86 13.38
N PHE A 206 -8.88 -2.72 13.29
CA PHE A 206 -8.22 -1.42 13.42
C PHE A 206 -7.61 -1.26 14.82
N PRO A 207 -6.43 -0.62 14.98
CA PRO A 207 -5.85 -0.38 16.29
C PRO A 207 -6.76 0.49 17.18
N ASP A 208 -6.70 0.23 18.48
CA ASP A 208 -7.30 1.12 19.48
C ASP A 208 -6.44 2.37 19.68
N ASN A 209 -6.54 3.29 18.72
CA ASN A 209 -5.92 4.61 18.76
C ASN A 209 -7.00 5.69 18.52
N PRO A 210 -7.25 6.61 19.47
CA PRO A 210 -8.28 7.63 19.33
C PRO A 210 -8.06 8.58 18.14
N SER A 211 -6.80 8.83 17.75
CA SER A 211 -6.49 9.65 16.59
C SER A 211 -6.86 8.95 15.29
N LEU A 212 -6.57 7.65 15.16
CA LEU A 212 -6.97 6.87 13.98
C LEU A 212 -8.49 6.70 13.92
N THR A 213 -9.15 6.45 15.05
CA THR A 213 -10.61 6.34 15.12
C THR A 213 -11.30 7.60 14.60
N ARG A 214 -10.82 8.79 14.99
CA ARG A 214 -11.36 10.06 14.47
C ARG A 214 -11.13 10.20 12.97
N VAL A 215 -9.98 9.75 12.46
CA VAL A 215 -9.70 9.77 11.02
C VAL A 215 -10.64 8.82 10.28
N ARG A 216 -10.86 7.59 10.76
CA ARG A 216 -11.81 6.64 10.16
C ARG A 216 -13.22 7.19 10.11
N GLN A 217 -13.71 7.75 11.23
CA GLN A 217 -15.03 8.39 11.29
C GLN A 217 -15.15 9.55 10.30
N TRP A 218 -14.10 10.35 10.16
CA TRP A 218 -14.05 11.45 9.21
C TRP A 218 -14.02 10.96 7.74
N LEU A 219 -13.38 9.82 7.48
CA LEU A 219 -13.41 9.12 6.19
C LEU A 219 -14.71 8.32 5.97
N GLY A 220 -15.54 8.12 6.99
CA GLY A 220 -16.72 7.28 6.90
C GLY A 220 -16.43 5.79 6.76
N ILE A 221 -15.28 5.32 7.25
CA ILE A 221 -14.95 3.89 7.34
C ILE A 221 -15.57 3.37 8.64
N GLU A 222 -16.65 2.59 8.51
CA GLU A 222 -17.48 2.15 9.63
C GLU A 222 -17.16 0.73 10.10
N ASP A 223 -16.54 -0.08 9.25
CA ASP A 223 -16.10 -1.44 9.58
C ASP A 223 -15.12 -1.46 10.76
N ILE A 224 -15.01 -2.64 11.38
CA ILE A 224 -14.14 -2.89 12.53
C ILE A 224 -12.72 -3.32 12.14
N GLY A 225 -12.50 -3.63 10.86
CA GLY A 225 -11.22 -4.10 10.36
C GLY A 225 -11.14 -4.07 8.84
N THR A 226 -10.03 -4.58 8.29
CA THR A 226 -9.84 -4.73 6.84
C THR A 226 -9.00 -5.96 6.55
N ILE A 227 -8.97 -6.41 5.29
CA ILE A 227 -8.02 -7.42 4.84
C ILE A 227 -6.70 -6.73 4.49
N HIS A 228 -5.60 -7.25 5.03
CA HIS A 228 -4.26 -6.71 4.78
C HIS A 228 -3.55 -7.54 3.72
N SER A 229 -2.72 -6.89 2.90
CA SER A 229 -1.95 -7.57 1.86
C SER A 229 -1.06 -8.69 2.42
N GLN A 230 -0.58 -8.56 3.65
CA GLN A 230 0.20 -9.61 4.34
C GLN A 230 -0.60 -10.91 4.59
N GLN A 231 -1.92 -10.84 4.71
CA GLN A 231 -2.78 -12.04 4.84
C GLN A 231 -2.96 -12.78 3.51
N LEU A 232 -2.57 -12.13 2.40
CA LEU A 232 -2.73 -12.61 1.04
C LEU A 232 -1.40 -13.02 0.43
N ILE A 233 -0.38 -13.32 1.24
CA ILE A 233 0.89 -13.83 0.76
C ILE A 233 1.30 -15.07 1.55
N ALA A 234 1.94 -16.00 0.87
CA ALA A 234 2.61 -17.17 1.43
C ALA A 234 4.13 -16.95 1.29
N PRO A 235 4.84 -16.47 2.34
CA PRO A 235 6.23 -16.03 2.22
C PRO A 235 7.18 -17.08 1.61
N GLU A 236 6.95 -18.36 1.91
CA GLU A 236 7.67 -19.51 1.38
C GLU A 236 7.44 -19.76 -0.12
N ARG A 237 6.45 -19.09 -0.71
CA ARG A 237 6.07 -19.14 -2.12
C ARG A 237 6.43 -17.85 -2.87
N PHE A 238 7.47 -17.16 -2.40
CA PHE A 238 8.01 -15.98 -3.07
C PHE A 238 8.50 -16.32 -4.49
N VAL A 239 8.10 -15.52 -5.47
CA VAL A 239 8.47 -15.70 -6.89
C VAL A 239 9.48 -14.64 -7.29
N ALA A 240 9.18 -13.36 -7.06
CA ALA A 240 9.99 -12.25 -7.54
C ALA A 240 9.80 -10.96 -6.76
N ALA A 241 10.85 -10.13 -6.75
CA ALA A 241 10.79 -8.74 -6.31
C ALA A 241 11.20 -7.81 -7.47
N LEU A 242 10.30 -6.89 -7.83
CA LEU A 242 10.48 -5.93 -8.92
C LEU A 242 10.54 -4.53 -8.33
N SER A 243 11.50 -3.72 -8.76
CA SER A 243 11.69 -2.39 -8.19
C SER A 243 12.26 -1.41 -9.21
N ILE A 244 11.68 -0.21 -9.28
CA ILE A 244 12.30 0.91 -10.01
C ILE A 244 13.41 1.56 -9.17
N LEU A 245 13.41 1.32 -7.86
CA LEU A 245 14.51 1.69 -6.98
C LEU A 245 15.58 0.62 -7.19
N LYS A 246 16.61 0.93 -7.96
CA LYS A 246 17.69 0.04 -8.46
C LYS A 246 18.48 -0.74 -7.39
N GLN A 247 18.06 -0.72 -6.12
CA GLN A 247 18.68 -1.41 -5.00
C GLN A 247 17.60 -2.00 -4.09
N GLN A 248 17.24 -3.27 -4.31
CA GLN A 248 16.32 -4.05 -3.43
C GLN A 248 16.68 -3.87 -1.95
N ALA A 249 17.98 -3.89 -1.66
CA ALA A 249 18.59 -3.64 -0.37
C ALA A 249 18.06 -2.36 0.33
N ARG A 250 17.88 -1.26 -0.40
CA ARG A 250 17.31 0.00 0.14
C ARG A 250 15.84 -0.14 0.51
N PHE A 251 15.10 -0.99 -0.19
CA PHE A 251 13.70 -1.23 0.12
C PHE A 251 13.53 -2.03 1.41
N HIS A 252 14.38 -3.03 1.68
CA HIS A 252 14.36 -3.73 2.98
C HIS A 252 14.63 -2.77 4.14
N VAL A 253 15.60 -1.85 3.98
CA VAL A 253 15.85 -0.77 4.97
C VAL A 253 14.60 0.10 5.14
N TYR A 254 13.93 0.44 4.04
CA TYR A 254 12.70 1.23 4.08
C TYR A 254 11.53 0.50 4.76
N ILE A 255 11.35 -0.80 4.53
CA ILE A 255 10.38 -1.62 5.27
C ILE A 255 10.66 -1.52 6.76
N GLU A 256 11.89 -1.75 7.20
CA GLU A 256 12.22 -1.75 8.62
C GLU A 256 12.10 -0.36 9.25
N LEU A 257 12.37 0.71 8.49
CA LEU A 257 12.06 2.09 8.89
C LEU A 257 10.57 2.29 9.16
N LYS A 258 9.70 1.86 8.23
CA LYS A 258 8.24 1.92 8.42
C LYS A 258 7.78 1.05 9.58
N ARG A 259 8.32 -0.17 9.71
CA ARG A 259 8.01 -1.10 10.80
C ARG A 259 8.32 -0.47 12.15
N GLU A 260 9.47 0.19 12.29
CA GLU A 260 9.85 0.86 13.53
C GLU A 260 8.96 2.08 13.82
N LEU A 261 8.54 2.85 12.80
CA LEU A 261 7.58 3.94 12.97
C LEU A 261 6.19 3.41 13.39
N HIS A 262 5.73 2.32 12.79
CA HIS A 262 4.48 1.65 13.16
C HIS A 262 4.53 1.15 14.60
N ARG A 263 5.60 0.46 14.99
CA ARG A 263 5.83 -0.02 16.37
C ARG A 263 5.81 1.12 17.41
N ARG A 264 6.29 2.30 17.04
CA ARG A 264 6.30 3.50 17.89
C ARG A 264 4.98 4.25 17.90
N PHE A 265 4.05 3.91 17.01
CA PHE A 265 2.74 4.55 16.94
C PHE A 265 1.76 3.87 17.90
N THR A 266 1.93 4.18 19.19
CA THR A 266 1.12 3.64 20.29
C THR A 266 -0.25 4.33 20.40
N ALA A 267 -1.13 3.81 21.27
CA ALA A 267 -2.51 4.30 21.44
C ALA A 267 -2.61 5.80 21.81
N ASP A 268 -1.61 6.35 22.49
CA ASP A 268 -1.54 7.77 22.89
C ASP A 268 -1.00 8.69 21.77
N GLN A 269 -0.42 8.13 20.70
CA GLN A 269 0.12 8.89 19.59
C GLN A 269 -0.98 9.47 18.71
N LYS A 270 -0.69 10.62 18.12
CA LYS A 270 -1.58 11.28 17.16
C LYS A 270 -1.04 11.11 15.76
N VAL A 271 -1.90 10.89 14.78
CA VAL A 271 -1.52 10.85 13.35
C VAL A 271 -0.74 12.11 12.96
N GLY A 272 -1.14 13.25 13.53
CA GLY A 272 -0.46 14.53 13.37
C GLY A 272 0.94 14.63 14.00
N ASN A 273 1.46 13.60 14.67
CA ASN A 273 2.87 13.53 15.09
C ASN A 273 3.76 13.00 13.95
N LEU A 274 3.20 12.16 13.07
CA LEU A 274 3.94 11.57 11.96
C LEU A 274 3.75 12.36 10.66
N PHE A 275 2.56 12.89 10.47
CA PHE A 275 2.17 13.52 9.22
C PHE A 275 1.78 14.98 9.40
N GLU A 276 1.95 15.71 8.31
CA GLU A 276 1.41 17.04 8.13
C GLU A 276 0.74 17.17 6.77
N TRP A 277 -0.10 18.19 6.67
CA TRP A 277 -0.77 18.55 5.44
C TRP A 277 -0.20 19.87 4.93
N ASN A 278 0.41 19.90 3.75
CA ASN A 278 0.97 21.13 3.18
C ASN A 278 0.00 21.90 2.28
N GLY A 279 -1.30 21.59 2.39
CA GLY A 279 -2.33 22.13 1.52
C GLY A 279 -2.56 21.25 0.30
N LYS A 280 -1.54 20.59 -0.26
CA LYS A 280 -1.71 19.74 -1.44
C LYS A 280 -1.57 18.27 -1.14
N ASN A 281 -0.60 17.86 -0.32
CA ASN A 281 -0.27 16.48 -0.03
C ASN A 281 -0.10 16.18 1.47
N LEU A 282 -0.32 14.92 1.82
CA LEU A 282 0.12 14.29 3.06
C LEU A 282 1.62 14.13 2.96
N GLU A 283 2.32 14.71 3.92
CA GLU A 283 3.78 14.63 4.00
C GLU A 283 4.22 14.12 5.37
N PHE A 284 5.42 13.55 5.41
CA PHE A 284 6.06 13.29 6.69
C PHE A 284 6.44 14.62 7.33
N ARG A 285 6.18 14.74 8.63
CA ARG A 285 6.80 15.78 9.44
C ARG A 285 8.31 15.65 9.41
N GLU A 286 8.99 16.77 9.59
CA GLU A 286 10.45 16.86 9.54
C GLU A 286 11.17 15.78 10.39
N PRO A 287 10.81 15.49 11.65
CA PRO A 287 11.49 14.46 12.42
C PRO A 287 11.38 13.06 11.80
N VAL A 288 10.22 12.71 11.23
CA VAL A 288 9.99 11.43 10.56
C VAL A 288 10.74 11.38 9.24
N ARG A 289 10.71 12.47 8.46
CA ARG A 289 11.46 12.60 7.21
C ARG A 289 12.96 12.42 7.46
N ASN A 290 13.49 13.08 8.49
CA ASN A 290 14.90 13.00 8.88
C ASN A 290 15.28 11.59 9.32
N PHE A 291 14.39 10.88 10.04
CA PHE A 291 14.61 9.48 10.40
C PHE A 291 14.70 8.57 9.19
N ILE A 292 13.76 8.70 8.25
CA ILE A 292 13.77 7.92 7.00
C ILE A 292 15.05 8.20 6.20
N VAL A 293 15.41 9.47 6.02
CA VAL A 293 16.63 9.87 5.30
C VAL A 293 17.86 9.27 5.99
N ARG A 294 18.03 9.48 7.30
CA ARG A 294 19.19 8.97 8.03
C ARG A 294 19.29 7.45 8.00
N GLY A 295 18.17 6.72 8.10
CA GLY A 295 18.17 5.27 8.01
C GLY A 295 18.59 4.75 6.64
N LEU A 296 18.09 5.38 5.57
CA LEU A 296 18.49 5.03 4.20
C LEU A 296 19.97 5.33 3.90
N GLU A 297 20.58 6.25 4.65
CA GLU A 297 22.01 6.58 4.53
C GLU A 297 22.94 5.62 5.29
N ILE A 298 22.46 4.84 6.27
CA ILE A 298 23.28 3.89 7.05
C ILE A 298 24.11 2.96 6.14
N TYR A 299 23.49 2.48 5.06
CA TYR A 299 24.09 1.55 4.11
C TYR A 299 24.31 2.14 2.73
N ARG A 300 24.35 3.47 2.58
CA ARG A 300 24.59 4.08 1.27
C ARG A 300 25.97 3.71 0.75
N GLY A 301 26.00 3.10 -0.44
CA GLY A 301 27.25 2.65 -1.06
C GLY A 301 27.87 1.43 -0.36
N ARG A 302 27.10 0.73 0.47
CA ARG A 302 27.52 -0.47 1.21
C ARG A 302 26.58 -1.62 0.90
N GLU A 303 27.06 -2.83 1.12
CA GLU A 303 26.20 -3.99 1.18
C GLU A 303 25.25 -3.88 2.38
N VAL A 304 23.98 -4.21 2.18
CA VAL A 304 22.99 -4.22 3.26
C VAL A 304 23.08 -5.59 3.95
N PRO A 305 23.23 -5.63 5.29
CA PRO A 305 23.35 -6.87 6.03
C PRO A 305 22.01 -7.63 6.07
N ALA A 306 22.00 -8.78 6.75
CA ALA A 306 20.78 -9.53 7.00
C ALA A 306 19.69 -8.66 7.66
N VAL A 307 18.41 -8.96 7.37
CA VAL A 307 17.24 -8.19 7.83
C VAL A 307 17.23 -7.95 9.33
N GLU A 308 17.67 -8.94 10.14
CA GLU A 308 17.75 -8.78 11.59
C GLU A 308 18.74 -7.69 12.01
N GLN A 309 19.90 -7.60 11.35
CA GLN A 309 20.85 -6.53 11.64
C GLN A 309 20.30 -5.16 11.20
N VAL A 310 19.65 -5.08 10.03
CA VAL A 310 18.97 -3.86 9.58
C VAL A 310 17.95 -3.40 10.62
N ARG A 311 17.13 -4.32 11.14
CA ARG A 311 16.14 -4.04 12.17
C ARG A 311 16.76 -3.48 13.44
N LEU A 312 17.86 -4.07 13.91
CA LEU A 312 18.59 -3.61 15.10
C LEU A 312 19.16 -2.20 14.88
N ASP A 313 19.79 -1.95 13.74
CA ASP A 313 20.40 -0.65 13.41
C ASP A 313 19.33 0.45 13.29
N ILE A 314 18.20 0.15 12.65
CA ILE A 314 17.06 1.07 12.55
C ILE A 314 16.44 1.35 13.92
N ARG A 315 16.31 0.34 14.79
CA ARG A 315 15.82 0.54 16.15
C ARG A 315 16.78 1.41 16.97
N ALA A 316 18.09 1.18 16.87
CA ALA A 316 19.10 1.99 17.52
C ALA A 316 19.05 3.45 17.05
N LEU A 317 18.92 3.69 15.74
CA LEU A 317 18.71 5.03 15.18
C LEU A 317 17.44 5.67 15.74
N ALA A 318 16.35 4.93 15.84
CA ALA A 318 15.09 5.45 16.34
C ALA A 318 15.17 5.81 17.83
N VAL A 319 15.90 5.03 18.65
CA VAL A 319 16.19 5.38 20.06
C VAL A 319 17.02 6.66 20.13
N GLN A 320 18.04 6.80 19.30
CA GLN A 320 18.85 8.01 19.25
C GLN A 320 18.02 9.26 18.88
N MET A 321 17.07 9.13 17.96
CA MET A 321 16.31 10.26 17.42
C MET A 321 15.06 10.60 18.24
N PHE A 322 14.39 9.61 18.81
CA PHE A 322 13.07 9.75 19.42
C PHE A 322 13.04 9.35 20.89
N GLY A 323 14.13 8.81 21.43
CA GLY A 323 14.18 8.21 22.76
C GLY A 323 13.65 6.78 22.78
N GLU A 324 13.68 6.17 23.97
CA GLU A 324 13.10 4.85 24.20
C GLU A 324 11.58 4.88 24.17
N ILE A 325 10.96 3.73 23.85
CA ILE A 325 9.53 3.55 24.08
C ILE A 325 9.39 3.23 25.56
N ASN A 326 8.80 4.15 26.33
CA ASN A 326 8.36 3.83 27.67
C ASN A 326 7.21 2.83 27.53
N SER A 327 7.44 1.60 27.99
CA SER A 327 6.45 0.52 27.97
C SER A 327 5.41 0.69 29.06
#